data_AF-A0A1J0KRW8-F1
#
_entry.id   AF-A0A1J0KRW8-F1
#
_cell.length_a   1.000
_cell.length_b   1.000
_cell.length_c   1.000
_cell.angle_alpha   90.00
_cell.angle_beta   90.00
_cell.angle_gamma   90.00
#
_symmetry.space_group_name_H-M   'P 1'
#
loop_
_entity.id
_entity.type
_entity.pdbx_description
1 polymer ?
#
loop_
_entity_poly.entity_id
_entity_poly.type
_entity_poly.pdbx_seq_one_letter_code
_entity_poly.pdbx_strand_id
1 'polypeptide(L)'
;MKRVIRILFASVLVLNLSGCIWAVGDLAANDGTIESNDGVYNVEEQGVTVKQLYNAFLTVAEENKFMIIAKDYSPSKAEIYMYTYDKNNKQVEIQFYAFDHGNGNSLLGIKIGNDTTTAEMDMSKIHQLENMILNVLNQSNSN
;
A
#
# COMPACT_ATOMS: atom_id res chain seq x y z
N MET A 1 2.70 63.95 16.66
CA MET A 1 1.41 63.96 17.38
C MET A 1 0.62 62.71 17.01
N LYS A 2 0.23 61.89 18.00
CA LYS A 2 -0.95 60.97 18.08
C LYS A 2 -1.11 59.94 16.92
N ARG A 3 -1.22 58.62 17.09
CA ARG A 3 -1.90 57.81 18.13
C ARG A 3 -1.30 56.40 18.26
N VAL A 4 -1.52 55.86 19.45
CA VAL A 4 -1.25 54.51 19.99
C VAL A 4 -2.23 53.48 19.41
N ILE A 5 -1.84 52.19 19.33
CA ILE A 5 -2.59 51.04 19.92
C ILE A 5 -1.70 49.79 19.86
N ARG A 6 -1.44 49.22 21.05
CA ARG A 6 -0.86 47.90 21.30
C ARG A 6 -1.96 46.86 21.14
N ILE A 7 -1.71 45.74 20.45
CA ILE A 7 -2.27 44.43 20.83
C ILE A 7 -1.21 43.37 20.55
N LEU A 8 -0.58 42.90 21.63
CA LEU A 8 0.07 41.60 21.74
C LEU A 8 -1.06 40.56 21.69
N PHE A 9 -1.04 39.62 20.76
CA PHE A 9 -1.61 38.30 20.99
C PHE A 9 -0.82 37.27 20.20
N ALA A 10 -0.22 36.36 20.96
CA ALA A 10 0.50 35.20 20.47
C ALA A 10 -0.44 34.31 19.65
N SER A 11 -0.04 33.95 18.44
CA SER A 11 -0.42 32.67 17.85
C SER A 11 0.83 31.99 17.32
N VAL A 12 1.42 31.19 18.19
CA VAL A 12 2.16 29.98 17.81
C VAL A 12 1.26 29.21 16.84
N LEU A 13 1.70 29.01 15.59
CA LEU A 13 1.22 27.86 14.82
C LEU A 13 2.25 27.42 13.77
N VAL A 14 3.03 26.43 14.21
CA VAL A 14 3.35 25.19 13.49
C VAL A 14 4.08 25.31 12.15
N LEU A 15 5.39 25.04 12.27
CA LEU A 15 6.21 24.23 11.37
C LEU A 15 5.36 23.28 10.49
N ASN A 16 5.06 23.68 9.26
CA ASN A 16 4.81 22.70 8.21
C ASN A 16 6.17 22.37 7.62
N LEU A 17 6.78 21.33 8.19
CA LEU A 17 7.65 20.44 7.44
C LEU A 17 6.85 20.00 6.23
N SER A 18 7.01 20.71 5.11
CA SER A 18 6.76 20.15 3.79
C SER A 18 7.81 19.07 3.61
N GLY A 19 7.59 17.93 4.27
CA GLY A 19 8.18 16.68 3.85
C GLY A 19 7.80 16.55 2.39
N CYS A 20 8.81 16.60 1.52
CA CYS A 20 8.65 16.19 0.15
C CYS A 20 8.09 14.77 0.21
N ILE A 21 6.78 14.66 0.00
CA ILE A 21 6.16 13.40 -0.39
C ILE A 21 6.88 13.07 -1.69
N TRP A 22 7.73 12.05 -1.62
CA TRP A 22 8.40 11.53 -2.79
C TRP A 22 7.32 11.26 -3.80
N ALA A 23 7.54 11.82 -4.99
CA ALA A 23 6.71 11.63 -6.16
C ALA A 23 6.17 10.20 -6.17
N VAL A 24 4.85 10.08 -5.96
CA VAL A 24 4.10 8.90 -6.37
C VAL A 24 4.23 8.95 -7.88
N GLY A 25 5.25 8.26 -8.39
CA GLY A 25 5.51 8.15 -9.82
C GLY A 25 4.21 7.72 -10.48
N ASP A 26 3.76 8.56 -11.42
CA ASP A 26 2.81 8.31 -12.48
C ASP A 26 2.18 6.90 -12.49
N LEU A 27 1.25 6.63 -11.56
CA LEU A 27 0.32 5.51 -11.67
C LEU A 27 -0.94 6.00 -12.38
N ALA A 28 -0.73 6.64 -13.52
CA ALA A 28 -1.75 6.83 -14.54
C ALA A 28 -1.80 5.55 -15.38
N ALA A 29 -2.61 4.59 -14.92
CA ALA A 29 -3.03 3.43 -15.68
C ALA A 29 -3.79 3.90 -16.93
N ASN A 30 -3.09 4.06 -18.04
CA ASN A 30 -3.67 4.14 -19.37
C ASN A 30 -3.11 2.93 -20.13
N ASP A 31 -3.99 2.03 -20.59
CA ASP A 31 -3.68 0.81 -21.37
C ASP A 31 -3.43 -0.51 -20.62
N GLY A 32 -4.21 -0.87 -19.59
CA GLY A 32 -4.40 -2.28 -19.18
C GLY A 32 -3.15 -3.07 -18.76
N THR A 33 -2.01 -2.41 -18.64
CA THR A 33 -0.70 -2.98 -18.45
C THR A 33 0.01 -2.07 -17.47
N ILE A 34 -0.30 -2.23 -16.17
CA ILE A 34 0.63 -1.76 -15.15
C ILE A 34 1.81 -2.73 -15.18
N GLU A 35 2.67 -2.52 -16.18
CA GLU A 35 3.96 -3.17 -16.23
C GLU A 35 4.70 -2.87 -14.93
N SER A 36 5.39 -3.89 -14.45
CA SER A 36 6.39 -4.00 -13.38
C SER A 36 7.45 -2.87 -13.31
N ASN A 37 7.09 -1.60 -13.51
CA ASN A 37 8.06 -0.51 -13.69
C ASN A 37 8.65 0.02 -12.38
N ASP A 38 8.28 -0.54 -11.22
CA ASP A 38 8.89 -0.20 -9.91
C ASP A 38 9.02 -1.42 -8.96
N GLY A 39 9.05 -2.64 -9.53
CA GLY A 39 9.11 -3.89 -8.77
C GLY A 39 7.80 -4.24 -8.06
N VAL A 40 6.67 -3.73 -8.57
CA VAL A 40 5.31 -4.06 -8.09
C VAL A 40 4.68 -5.03 -9.08
N TYR A 41 4.31 -6.21 -8.59
CA TYR A 41 3.46 -7.15 -9.31
C TYR A 41 2.00 -6.76 -9.14
N ASN A 42 1.23 -6.67 -10.24
CA ASN A 42 -0.18 -6.32 -10.20
C ASN A 42 -1.06 -7.34 -10.92
N VAL A 43 -2.24 -7.63 -10.38
CA VAL A 43 -3.27 -8.49 -10.97
C VAL A 43 -4.65 -7.84 -10.78
N GLU A 44 -5.51 -7.94 -11.80
CA GLU A 44 -6.89 -7.47 -11.71
C GLU A 44 -7.79 -8.52 -11.07
N GLU A 45 -8.50 -8.12 -10.01
CA GLU A 45 -9.44 -8.95 -9.27
C GLU A 45 -10.88 -8.55 -9.61
N GLN A 46 -11.59 -9.47 -10.27
CA GLN A 46 -12.97 -9.23 -10.70
C GLN A 46 -13.97 -9.36 -9.56
N GLY A 47 -14.88 -8.39 -9.45
CA GLY A 47 -15.95 -8.42 -8.45
C GLY A 47 -15.46 -8.29 -7.00
N VAL A 48 -14.20 -7.88 -6.80
CA VAL A 48 -13.61 -7.63 -5.49
C VAL A 48 -13.41 -6.14 -5.31
N THR A 49 -13.93 -5.59 -4.21
CA THR A 49 -13.74 -4.19 -3.83
C THR A 49 -12.40 -3.98 -3.13
N VAL A 50 -11.88 -2.74 -3.19
CA VAL A 50 -10.69 -2.31 -2.44
C VAL A 50 -10.82 -2.64 -0.94
N LYS A 51 -12.03 -2.55 -0.38
CA LYS A 51 -12.29 -2.90 1.02
C LYS A 51 -12.10 -4.39 1.30
N GLN A 52 -12.57 -5.26 0.41
CA GLN A 52 -12.39 -6.70 0.54
C GLN A 52 -10.91 -7.07 0.44
N LEU A 53 -10.17 -6.49 -0.52
CA LEU A 53 -8.72 -6.67 -0.61
C LEU A 53 -7.99 -6.18 0.63
N TYR A 54 -8.29 -4.97 1.11
CA TYR A 54 -7.67 -4.43 2.32
C TYR A 54 -7.88 -5.32 3.56
N ASN A 55 -9.09 -5.85 3.73
CA ASN A 55 -9.37 -6.80 4.81
C ASN A 55 -8.58 -8.09 4.63
N ALA A 56 -8.52 -8.63 3.41
CA ALA A 56 -7.72 -9.83 3.13
C ALA A 56 -6.23 -9.60 3.40
N PHE A 57 -5.69 -8.43 3.07
CA PHE A 57 -4.30 -8.05 3.37
C PHE A 57 -4.02 -8.07 4.87
N LEU A 58 -4.94 -7.52 5.68
CA LEU A 58 -4.82 -7.54 7.13
C LEU A 58 -4.83 -8.96 7.70
N THR A 59 -5.73 -9.81 7.22
CA THR A 59 -5.80 -11.23 7.63
C THR A 59 -4.51 -11.96 7.28
N VAL A 60 -4.02 -11.83 6.05
CA VAL A 60 -2.75 -12.44 5.61
C VAL A 60 -1.59 -11.91 6.45
N ALA A 61 -1.56 -10.61 6.77
CA ALA A 61 -0.53 -10.04 7.63
C ALA A 61 -0.56 -10.64 9.04
N GLU A 62 -1.74 -10.79 9.62
CA GLU A 62 -1.93 -11.37 10.96
C GLU A 62 -1.52 -12.86 11.00
N GLU A 63 -2.02 -13.67 10.06
CA GLU A 63 -1.75 -15.11 9.98
C GLU A 63 -0.26 -15.42 9.80
N ASN A 64 0.45 -14.59 9.04
CA ASN A 64 1.89 -14.73 8.81
C ASN A 64 2.76 -13.98 9.82
N LYS A 65 2.15 -13.30 10.80
CA LYS A 65 2.86 -12.51 11.82
C LYS A 65 3.77 -11.44 11.20
N PHE A 66 3.31 -10.84 10.12
CA PHE A 66 3.98 -9.73 9.49
C PHE A 66 3.88 -8.49 10.38
N MET A 67 4.98 -7.75 10.48
CA MET A 67 5.05 -6.54 11.28
C MET A 67 4.56 -5.37 10.44
N ILE A 68 3.39 -4.82 10.76
CA ILE A 68 2.83 -3.66 10.06
C ILE A 68 3.58 -2.40 10.50
N ILE A 69 4.15 -1.69 9.52
CA ILE A 69 4.85 -0.40 9.70
C ILE A 69 3.85 0.74 9.57
N ALA A 70 3.06 0.70 8.49
CA ALA A 70 2.08 1.72 8.15
C ALA A 70 0.96 1.07 7.34
N LYS A 71 -0.23 1.66 7.42
CA LYS A 71 -1.37 1.27 6.59
C LYS A 71 -2.25 2.47 6.33
N ASP A 72 -2.82 2.52 5.14
CA ASP A 72 -3.77 3.54 4.74
C ASP A 72 -4.93 2.90 3.98
N TYR A 73 -6.13 3.44 4.17
CA TYR A 73 -7.33 2.93 3.55
C TYR A 73 -8.26 4.06 3.13
N SER A 74 -8.73 3.97 1.89
CA SER A 74 -9.80 4.74 1.30
C SER A 74 -10.67 3.83 0.43
N PRO A 75 -11.90 4.24 0.07
CA PRO A 75 -12.74 3.46 -0.83
C PRO A 75 -12.11 3.17 -2.21
N SER A 76 -11.25 4.05 -2.72
CA SER A 76 -10.62 3.92 -4.05
C SER A 76 -9.19 3.37 -4.01
N LYS A 77 -8.57 3.30 -2.84
CA LYS A 77 -7.18 2.90 -2.67
C LYS A 77 -6.89 2.39 -1.27
N ALA A 78 -6.09 1.33 -1.15
CA ALA A 78 -5.54 0.89 0.13
C ALA A 78 -4.07 0.49 0.00
N GLU A 79 -3.30 0.69 1.06
CA GLU A 79 -1.89 0.31 1.13
C GLU A 79 -1.54 -0.23 2.51
N ILE A 80 -0.73 -1.29 2.56
CA ILE A 80 -0.17 -1.82 3.81
C ILE A 80 1.33 -2.04 3.62
N TYR A 81 2.12 -1.33 4.42
CA TYR A 81 3.56 -1.47 4.51
C TYR A 81 3.90 -2.37 5.68
N MET A 82 4.71 -3.39 5.43
CA MET A 82 5.05 -4.38 6.43
C MET A 82 6.47 -4.92 6.23
N TYR A 83 6.97 -5.63 7.23
CA TYR A 83 8.19 -6.41 7.11
C TYR A 83 8.08 -7.76 7.80
N THR A 84 8.95 -8.67 7.40
CA THR A 84 9.20 -9.96 8.05
C THR A 84 10.71 -10.21 8.11
N TYR A 85 11.12 -11.33 8.69
CA TYR A 85 12.51 -11.78 8.70
C TYR A 85 12.63 -13.07 7.89
N ASP A 86 13.63 -13.15 7.01
CA ASP A 86 13.93 -14.39 6.31
C ASP A 86 14.64 -15.42 7.22
N LYS A 87 14.92 -16.60 6.67
CA LYS A 87 15.63 -17.68 7.39
C LYS A 87 17.03 -17.31 7.90
N ASN A 88 17.62 -16.21 7.40
CA ASN A 88 18.92 -15.70 7.79
C ASN A 88 18.82 -14.49 8.74
N ASN A 89 17.62 -14.22 9.30
CA ASN A 89 17.31 -13.04 10.10
C ASN A 89 17.51 -11.70 9.35
N LYS A 90 17.48 -11.71 8.01
CA LYS A 90 17.47 -10.48 7.23
C LYS A 90 16.04 -9.95 7.14
N GLN A 91 15.87 -8.66 7.42
CA GLN A 91 14.59 -7.99 7.24
C GLN A 91 14.20 -7.97 5.76
N VAL A 92 12.95 -8.35 5.48
CA VAL A 92 12.33 -8.32 4.16
C VAL A 92 11.11 -7.41 4.24
N GLU A 93 11.14 -6.30 3.50
CA GLU A 93 10.01 -5.40 3.36
C GLU A 93 9.01 -5.97 2.36
N ILE A 94 7.73 -5.77 2.63
CA ILE A 94 6.63 -6.19 1.77
C ILE A 94 5.60 -5.06 1.76
N GLN A 95 4.99 -4.84 0.61
CA GLN A 95 3.91 -3.89 0.47
C GLN A 95 2.75 -4.50 -0.32
N PHE A 96 1.55 -4.34 0.22
CA PHE A 96 0.31 -4.63 -0.48
C PHE A 96 -0.37 -3.35 -0.91
N TYR A 97 -0.92 -3.34 -2.12
CA TYR A 97 -1.68 -2.26 -2.70
C TYR A 97 -3.02 -2.76 -3.19
N ALA A 98 -4.04 -1.94 -3.05
CA ALA A 98 -5.30 -2.12 -3.75
C ALA A 98 -5.72 -0.80 -4.40
N PHE A 99 -6.19 -0.85 -5.65
CA PHE A 99 -6.73 0.30 -6.36
C PHE A 99 -8.07 -0.05 -6.97
N ASP A 100 -9.04 0.86 -6.89
CA ASP A 100 -10.29 0.72 -7.62
C ASP A 100 -10.01 0.80 -9.12
N HIS A 101 -10.45 -0.22 -9.87
CA HIS A 101 -10.34 -0.29 -11.33
C HIS A 101 -11.68 -0.01 -12.02
N GLY A 102 -12.71 0.39 -11.25
CA GLY A 102 -14.05 0.62 -11.76
C GLY A 102 -14.80 -0.69 -12.05
N ASN A 103 -16.09 -0.56 -12.37
CA ASN A 103 -17.00 -1.69 -12.64
C ASN A 103 -17.07 -2.76 -11.52
N GLY A 104 -16.72 -2.39 -10.29
CA GLY A 104 -16.67 -3.32 -9.16
C GLY A 104 -15.42 -4.20 -9.10
N ASN A 105 -14.41 -3.91 -9.92
CA ASN A 105 -13.12 -4.58 -9.94
C ASN A 105 -12.07 -3.75 -9.19
N SER A 106 -11.06 -4.42 -8.67
CA SER A 106 -9.91 -3.76 -8.05
C SER A 106 -8.62 -4.40 -8.55
N LEU A 107 -7.55 -3.62 -8.60
CA LEU A 107 -6.20 -4.13 -8.81
C LEU A 107 -5.59 -4.52 -7.46
N LEU A 108 -5.00 -5.70 -7.39
CA LEU A 108 -4.13 -6.16 -6.32
C LEU A 108 -2.68 -5.93 -6.72
N GLY A 109 -1.92 -5.18 -5.92
CA GLY A 109 -0.48 -4.99 -6.07
C GLY A 109 0.33 -5.61 -4.93
N ILE A 110 1.45 -6.26 -5.25
CA ILE A 110 2.39 -6.85 -4.28
C ILE A 110 3.82 -6.43 -4.62
N LYS A 111 4.54 -5.90 -3.64
CA LYS A 111 5.97 -5.59 -3.72
C LYS A 111 6.73 -6.30 -2.60
N ILE A 112 7.89 -6.86 -2.90
CA ILE A 112 8.80 -7.47 -1.92
C ILE A 112 10.20 -6.88 -2.10
N GLY A 113 10.77 -6.34 -1.02
CA GLY A 113 12.09 -5.73 -0.99
C GLY A 113 12.12 -4.21 -1.23
N ASN A 114 13.27 -3.62 -0.92
CA ASN A 114 13.51 -2.16 -0.93
C ASN A 114 14.27 -1.69 -2.20
N ASP A 115 15.05 -2.57 -2.86
CA ASP A 115 15.90 -2.19 -3.99
C ASP A 115 15.23 -2.42 -5.36
N THR A 116 15.02 -1.33 -6.10
CA THR A 116 14.53 -1.31 -7.49
C THR A 116 15.57 -1.74 -8.52
N THR A 117 16.82 -2.00 -8.11
CA THR A 117 17.96 -2.16 -9.06
C THR A 117 18.45 -3.59 -9.27
N THR A 118 18.07 -4.58 -8.46
CA THR A 118 18.56 -5.97 -8.62
C THR A 118 17.63 -7.06 -8.09
N ALA A 119 16.41 -6.74 -7.65
CA ALA A 119 15.45 -7.77 -7.31
C ALA A 119 14.90 -8.35 -8.61
N GLU A 120 15.43 -9.51 -9.05
CA GLU A 120 14.51 -10.51 -9.59
C GLU A 120 13.39 -10.60 -8.54
N MET A 121 12.25 -10.00 -8.85
CA MET A 121 11.05 -10.15 -8.03
C MET A 121 10.93 -11.64 -7.76
N ASP A 122 10.95 -12.04 -6.48
CA ASP A 122 10.82 -13.43 -6.11
C ASP A 122 9.38 -13.85 -6.42
N MET A 123 9.11 -14.13 -7.70
CA MET A 123 7.78 -14.35 -8.24
C MET A 123 7.11 -15.54 -7.54
N SER A 124 7.90 -16.51 -7.07
CA SER A 124 7.39 -17.61 -6.26
C SER A 124 6.77 -17.10 -4.95
N LYS A 125 7.44 -16.18 -4.24
CA LYS A 125 6.88 -15.57 -3.03
C LYS A 125 5.71 -14.65 -3.33
N ILE A 126 5.76 -13.89 -4.41
CA ILE A 126 4.66 -13.03 -4.84
C ILE A 126 3.40 -13.87 -5.08
N HIS A 127 3.50 -14.94 -5.88
CA HIS A 127 2.37 -15.85 -6.13
C HIS A 127 1.92 -16.58 -4.87
N GLN A 128 2.81 -16.88 -3.92
CA GLN A 128 2.39 -17.41 -2.62
C GLN A 128 1.52 -16.41 -1.88
N LEU A 129 1.95 -15.15 -1.75
CA LEU A 129 1.18 -14.10 -1.08
C LEU A 129 -0.15 -13.82 -1.79
N GLU A 130 -0.14 -13.76 -3.12
CA GLU A 130 -1.33 -13.65 -3.96
C GLU A 130 -2.32 -14.78 -3.65
N ASN A 131 -1.89 -16.05 -3.70
CA ASN A 131 -2.74 -17.19 -3.38
C ASN A 131 -3.31 -17.14 -1.96
N MET A 132 -2.53 -16.65 -0.98
CA MET A 132 -3.04 -16.47 0.38
C MET A 132 -4.15 -15.42 0.44
N ILE A 133 -3.97 -14.29 -0.23
CA ILE A 133 -4.98 -13.22 -0.33
C ILE A 133 -6.25 -13.75 -1.01
N LEU A 134 -6.11 -14.44 -2.14
CA LEU A 134 -7.23 -15.04 -2.88
C LEU A 134 -7.98 -16.08 -2.04
N ASN A 135 -7.26 -16.90 -1.27
CA ASN A 135 -7.89 -17.87 -0.38
C ASN A 135 -8.74 -17.20 0.70
N VAL A 136 -8.25 -16.12 1.31
CA VAL A 136 -9.02 -15.35 2.30
C VAL A 136 -10.27 -14.72 1.65
N LEU A 137 -10.14 -14.17 0.46
CA LEU A 137 -11.28 -13.60 -0.28
C LEU A 137 -12.35 -14.66 -0.59
N ASN A 138 -11.96 -15.83 -1.06
CA ASN A 138 -12.87 -16.92 -1.38
C ASN A 138 -13.60 -17.47 -0.15
N GLN A 139 -12.92 -17.55 1.00
CA GLN A 139 -13.54 -17.92 2.27
C GLN A 139 -14.54 -16.87 2.77
N SER A 140 -14.23 -15.58 2.60
CA SER A 140 -15.14 -14.50 2.98
C SER A 140 -16.41 -14.45 2.13
N ASN A 141 -16.36 -14.87 0.86
CA ASN A 141 -17.51 -14.85 -0.06
C ASN A 141 -18.39 -16.11 0.03
N SER A 142 -17.97 -17.12 0.80
CA SER A 142 -18.71 -18.39 0.97
C SER A 142 -19.67 -18.40 2.17
N ASN A 143 -19.77 -17.27 2.89
CA ASN A 143 -20.65 -17.07 4.05
C ASN A 143 -21.70 -15.98 3.77
#